data_AF-A0A068SSH3-F1
#
_entry.id   AF-A0A068SSH3-F1
#
_cell.length_a   1.000
_cell.length_b   1.000
_cell.length_c   1.000
_cell.angle_alpha   90.00
_cell.angle_beta   90.00
_cell.angle_gamma   90.00
#
_symmetry.space_group_name_H-M   'P 1'
#
loop_
_entity.id
_entity.type
_entity.pdbx_description
1 polymer ?
#
loop_
_entity_poly.entity_id
_entity_poly.type
_entity_poly.pdbx_seq_one_letter_code
_entity_poly.pdbx_strand_id
1 'polypeptide(L)'
;MRVGSSALGLMVRRDIDITVACERLDPAARRTVAEIAGELMLDSRVGAVRYRNDSGLWNVEPQNYPDGFYLGLTYRMKTGEDWNLDIWFIDEPDRQPDLKHLKTLLPRLTDEVRETILAIKTELAATAPKGGKPAPSALVYEAVLDGGINTLAGFEDWLSRRP
;
A
#
# COMPACT_ATOMS: atom_id res chain seq x y z
N MET A 1 8.80 7.28 5.24
CA MET A 1 8.16 8.08 4.17
C MET A 1 6.72 7.63 4.04
N ARG A 2 5.75 8.54 3.95
CA ARG A 2 4.36 8.17 3.63
C ARG A 2 4.30 7.84 2.13
N VAL A 3 3.69 6.72 1.77
CA VAL A 3 3.59 6.24 0.39
C VAL A 3 2.15 5.84 0.06
N GLY A 4 1.94 5.19 -1.08
CA GLY A 4 0.65 4.64 -1.47
C GLY A 4 -0.44 5.69 -1.64
N SER A 5 -1.70 5.27 -1.48
CA SER A 5 -2.85 6.11 -1.81
C SER A 5 -2.97 7.34 -0.89
N SER A 6 -2.52 7.23 0.36
CA SER A 6 -2.52 8.32 1.34
C SER A 6 -1.53 9.43 0.98
N ALA A 7 -0.38 9.10 0.39
CA ALA A 7 0.58 10.07 -0.11
C ALA A 7 0.18 10.66 -1.46
N LEU A 8 -0.42 9.84 -2.31
CA LEU A 8 -0.88 10.25 -3.63
C LEU A 8 -2.17 11.05 -3.61
N GLY A 9 -2.88 11.20 -2.48
CA GLY A 9 -4.19 11.88 -2.42
C GLY A 9 -5.30 11.11 -3.15
N LEU A 10 -5.22 9.78 -3.15
CA LEU A 10 -6.11 8.85 -3.85
C LEU A 10 -6.76 7.84 -2.89
N MET A 11 -6.84 8.18 -1.60
CA MET A 11 -7.26 7.29 -0.53
C MET A 11 -8.79 7.25 -0.40
N VAL A 12 -9.37 6.05 -0.48
CA VAL A 12 -10.83 5.82 -0.32
C VAL A 12 -11.16 4.89 0.86
N ARG A 13 -10.12 4.36 1.54
CA ARG A 13 -10.21 3.50 2.72
C ARG A 13 -9.24 4.01 3.79
N ARG A 14 -9.49 3.67 5.05
CA ARG A 14 -8.68 4.06 6.21
C ARG A 14 -7.39 3.24 6.28
N ASP A 15 -6.49 3.49 5.34
CA ASP A 15 -5.29 2.69 5.12
C ASP A 15 -4.09 3.59 4.81
N ILE A 16 -3.02 3.42 5.58
CA ILE A 16 -1.81 4.26 5.48
C ILE A 16 -0.59 3.38 5.23
N ASP A 17 0.02 3.58 4.06
CA ASP A 17 1.28 2.95 3.70
C ASP A 17 2.49 3.81 4.12
N ILE A 18 3.48 3.17 4.74
CA ILE A 18 4.75 3.79 5.16
C ILE A 18 5.91 2.92 4.70
N THR A 19 6.89 3.53 4.03
CA THR A 19 8.17 2.90 3.70
C THR A 19 9.28 3.54 4.51
N VAL A 20 10.03 2.74 5.25
CA VAL A 20 11.19 3.10 6.06
C VAL A 20 12.45 2.58 5.36
N ALA A 21 13.33 3.51 4.99
CA ALA A 21 14.64 3.15 4.44
C ALA A 21 15.60 2.84 5.59
N CYS A 22 16.19 1.65 5.55
CA CYS A 22 17.22 1.16 6.44
C CYS A 22 18.57 1.24 5.74
N GLU A 23 19.65 1.34 6.51
CA GLU A 23 21.00 1.23 5.92
C GLU A 23 21.28 -0.19 5.41
N ARG A 24 20.77 -1.20 6.14
CA ARG A 24 20.87 -2.62 5.79
C ARG A 24 19.80 -3.45 6.51
N LEU A 25 19.42 -4.59 5.95
CA LEU A 25 18.53 -5.57 6.57
C LEU A 25 19.29 -6.71 7.26
N ASP A 26 19.99 -6.37 8.34
CA ASP A 26 20.75 -7.34 9.13
C ASP A 26 19.96 -7.85 10.36
N PRO A 27 20.48 -8.82 11.14
CA PRO A 27 19.82 -9.30 12.35
C PRO A 27 19.55 -8.21 13.41
N ALA A 28 20.32 -7.13 13.44
CA ALA A 28 20.12 -6.01 14.36
C ALA A 28 18.95 -5.13 13.90
N ALA A 29 18.83 -4.86 12.59
CA ALA A 29 17.66 -4.22 12.01
C ALA A 29 16.39 -5.02 12.29
N ARG A 30 16.43 -6.35 12.10
CA ARG A 30 15.30 -7.23 12.43
C ARG A 30 14.90 -7.17 13.90
N ARG A 31 15.88 -7.15 14.81
CA ARG A 31 15.63 -6.98 16.25
C ARG A 31 14.93 -5.66 16.54
N THR A 32 15.42 -4.57 15.94
CA THR A 32 14.84 -3.23 16.09
C THR A 32 13.39 -3.21 15.61
N VAL A 33 13.09 -3.81 14.46
CA VAL A 33 11.71 -3.93 13.95
C VAL A 33 10.82 -4.71 14.92
N ALA A 34 11.34 -5.79 15.52
CA ALA A 34 10.60 -6.56 16.52
C ALA A 34 10.35 -5.76 17.81
N GLU A 35 11.30 -4.93 18.25
CA GLU A 35 11.14 -4.04 19.40
C GLU A 35 10.07 -2.97 19.13
N ILE A 36 10.12 -2.32 17.95
CA ILE A 36 9.07 -1.39 17.50
C ILE A 36 7.69 -2.06 17.49
N ALA A 37 7.60 -3.28 16.94
CA ALA A 37 6.36 -4.03 16.95
C ALA A 37 5.86 -4.29 18.38
N GLY A 38 6.76 -4.66 19.29
CA GLY A 38 6.47 -4.87 20.70
C GLY A 38 5.94 -3.62 21.39
N GLU A 39 6.54 -2.45 21.15
CA GLU A 39 6.05 -1.17 21.68
C GLU A 39 4.67 -0.81 21.14
N LEU A 40 4.44 -0.99 19.83
CA LEU A 40 3.15 -0.72 19.20
C LEU A 40 2.04 -1.61 19.77
N MET A 41 2.34 -2.87 20.09
CA MET A 41 1.39 -3.80 20.72
C MET A 41 0.91 -3.35 22.11
N LEU A 42 1.64 -2.46 22.79
CA LEU A 42 1.29 -1.99 24.14
C LEU A 42 0.27 -0.84 24.13
N ASP A 43 0.05 -0.16 23.00
CA ASP A 43 -1.03 0.83 22.89
C ASP A 43 -2.38 0.08 22.92
N SER A 44 -3.25 0.37 23.89
CA SER A 44 -4.60 -0.20 23.98
C SER A 44 -5.47 0.05 22.74
N ARG A 45 -5.03 1.01 21.92
CA ARG A 45 -5.44 1.43 20.59
C ARG A 45 -5.33 0.36 19.51
N VAL A 46 -4.31 -0.48 19.65
CA VAL A 46 -3.85 -1.42 18.62
C VAL A 46 -4.54 -2.76 18.84
N GLY A 47 -5.36 -3.16 17.86
CA GLY A 47 -6.08 -4.43 17.89
C GLY A 47 -5.27 -5.60 17.35
N ALA A 48 -4.29 -5.33 16.48
CA ALA A 48 -3.40 -6.35 15.92
C ALA A 48 -2.08 -5.74 15.44
N VAL A 49 -1.00 -6.50 15.59
CA VAL A 49 0.29 -6.28 14.92
C VAL A 49 0.69 -7.58 14.24
N ARG A 50 1.02 -7.50 12.95
CA ARG A 50 1.46 -8.63 12.11
C ARG A 50 2.86 -8.35 11.60
N TYR A 51 3.80 -9.19 11.98
CA TYR A 51 5.13 -9.21 11.38
C TYR A 51 5.18 -10.16 10.17
N ARG A 52 5.86 -9.74 9.10
CA ARG A 52 6.23 -10.61 7.99
C ARG A 52 7.69 -10.39 7.62
N ASN A 53 8.39 -11.49 7.36
CA ASN A 53 9.74 -11.47 6.84
C ASN A 53 9.69 -11.78 5.34
N ASP A 54 9.97 -10.78 4.51
CA ASP A 54 10.01 -10.91 3.05
C ASP A 54 11.45 -10.68 2.57
N SER A 55 12.42 -11.32 3.24
CA SER A 55 13.84 -11.25 2.89
C SER A 55 14.43 -12.62 2.54
N GLY A 56 15.44 -12.64 1.67
CA GLY A 56 16.17 -13.83 1.26
C GLY A 56 15.25 -14.94 0.77
N LEU A 57 15.28 -16.09 1.43
CA LEU A 57 14.48 -17.27 1.06
C LEU A 57 12.96 -17.06 1.17
N TRP A 58 12.51 -16.01 1.85
CA TRP A 58 11.09 -15.67 2.00
C TRP A 58 10.61 -14.62 1.00
N ASN A 59 11.54 -13.97 0.28
CA ASN A 59 11.17 -13.07 -0.81
C ASN A 59 10.78 -13.90 -2.04
N VAL A 60 9.47 -13.97 -2.30
CA VAL A 60 8.90 -14.75 -3.41
C VAL A 60 8.92 -14.02 -4.75
N GLU A 61 9.16 -12.70 -4.75
CA GLU A 61 9.21 -11.87 -5.95
C GLU A 61 10.45 -10.95 -5.97
N PRO A 62 11.67 -11.50 -5.83
CA PRO A 62 12.89 -10.70 -5.68
C PRO A 62 13.22 -9.87 -6.91
N GLN A 63 12.59 -10.14 -8.06
CA GLN A 63 12.76 -9.33 -9.27
C GLN A 63 11.90 -8.05 -9.25
N ASN A 64 10.79 -8.06 -8.51
CA ASN A 64 9.83 -6.96 -8.47
C ASN A 64 9.96 -6.12 -7.19
N TYR A 65 10.36 -6.76 -6.08
CA TYR A 65 10.46 -6.13 -4.77
C TYR A 65 11.84 -6.35 -4.15
N PRO A 66 12.40 -5.36 -3.45
CA PRO A 66 13.58 -5.57 -2.63
C PRO A 66 13.23 -6.49 -1.45
N ASP A 67 14.27 -6.98 -0.77
CA ASP A 67 14.07 -7.62 0.53
C ASP A 67 13.48 -6.62 1.53
N GLY A 68 12.70 -7.13 2.48
CA GLY A 68 12.08 -6.28 3.48
C GLY A 68 11.52 -6.98 4.70
N PHE A 69 11.36 -6.21 5.77
CA PHE A 69 10.51 -6.58 6.90
C PHE A 69 9.22 -5.77 6.85
N TYR A 70 8.10 -6.39 7.17
CA TYR A 70 6.79 -5.75 7.13
C TYR A 70 6.11 -5.82 8.50
N LEU A 71 5.50 -4.70 8.91
CA LEU A 71 4.57 -4.60 10.02
C LEU A 71 3.20 -4.12 9.51
N GLY A 72 2.19 -4.97 9.66
CA GLY A 72 0.80 -4.59 9.47
C GLY A 72 0.14 -4.31 10.81
N LEU A 73 -0.52 -3.17 10.96
CA LEU A 73 -1.22 -2.79 12.19
C LEU A 73 -2.69 -2.52 11.94
N THR A 74 -3.53 -2.95 12.89
CA THR A 74 -4.91 -2.47 13.00
C THR A 74 -5.01 -1.59 14.23
N TYR A 75 -5.48 -0.37 14.04
CA TYR A 75 -5.50 0.68 15.04
C TYR A 75 -6.91 1.30 15.13
N ARG A 76 -7.51 1.35 16.32
CA ARG A 76 -8.89 1.82 16.55
C ARG A 76 -8.92 3.27 17.02
N MET A 77 -9.66 4.11 16.31
CA MET A 77 -9.93 5.48 16.73
C MET A 77 -10.86 5.52 17.93
N LYS A 78 -10.82 6.60 18.71
CA LYS A 78 -11.76 6.82 19.83
C LYS A 78 -13.23 6.86 19.38
N THR A 79 -13.45 7.24 18.13
CA THR A 79 -14.74 7.27 17.43
C THR A 79 -15.20 5.90 16.94
N GLY A 80 -14.37 4.85 17.09
CA GLY A 80 -14.72 3.45 16.84
C GLY A 80 -14.28 2.90 15.49
N GLU A 81 -13.79 3.73 14.57
CA GLU A 81 -13.31 3.29 13.27
C GLU A 81 -11.91 2.69 13.34
N ASP A 82 -11.72 1.62 12.58
CA ASP A 82 -10.42 0.98 12.44
C ASP A 82 -9.64 1.57 11.26
N TRP A 83 -8.34 1.75 11.47
CA TRP A 83 -7.35 2.08 10.48
C TRP A 83 -6.37 0.94 10.33
N ASN A 84 -5.95 0.69 9.09
CA ASN A 84 -4.81 -0.16 8.82
C ASN A 84 -3.57 0.70 8.54
N LEU A 85 -2.43 0.20 9.00
CA LEU A 85 -1.14 0.77 8.68
C LEU A 85 -0.25 -0.35 8.15
N ASP A 86 0.31 -0.14 6.97
CA ASP A 86 1.23 -1.05 6.32
C ASP A 86 2.61 -0.41 6.31
N ILE A 87 3.53 -0.97 7.09
CA ILE A 87 4.88 -0.41 7.29
C ILE A 87 5.91 -1.39 6.73
N TRP A 88 6.68 -0.93 5.76
CA TRP A 88 7.79 -1.65 5.16
C TRP A 88 9.13 -1.08 5.61
N PHE A 89 10.07 -1.97 5.92
CA PHE A 89 11.46 -1.66 6.24
C PHE A 89 12.34 -2.32 5.18
N ILE A 90 13.08 -1.51 4.41
CA ILE A 90 13.84 -1.94 3.23
C ILE A 90 15.21 -1.27 3.19
N ASP A 91 16.23 -1.91 2.62
CA ASP A 91 17.55 -1.32 2.42
C ASP A 91 17.87 -0.90 0.98
N GLU A 92 17.01 -1.28 0.01
CA GLU A 92 17.10 -0.87 -1.38
C GLU A 92 15.89 0.01 -1.80
N PRO A 93 15.77 1.24 -1.29
CA PRO A 93 14.58 2.09 -1.51
C PRO A 93 14.30 2.41 -2.98
N ASP A 94 15.31 2.47 -3.84
CA ASP A 94 15.11 2.73 -5.27
C ASP A 94 14.44 1.57 -6.02
N ARG A 95 14.44 0.36 -5.45
CA ARG A 95 13.72 -0.80 -6.00
C ARG A 95 12.29 -0.92 -5.50
N GLN A 96 11.89 -0.15 -4.48
CA GLN A 96 10.55 -0.23 -3.91
C GLN A 96 9.53 0.42 -4.85
N PRO A 97 8.51 -0.34 -5.33
CA PRO A 97 7.54 0.20 -6.29
C PRO A 97 6.75 1.40 -5.76
N ASP A 98 6.39 1.42 -4.47
CA ASP A 98 5.62 2.54 -3.89
C ASP A 98 6.38 3.87 -3.88
N LEU A 99 7.71 3.83 -3.66
CA LEU A 99 8.57 5.00 -3.75
C LEU A 99 8.74 5.45 -5.21
N LYS A 100 8.84 4.51 -6.15
CA LYS A 100 8.81 4.82 -7.58
C LYS A 100 7.50 5.48 -7.98
N HIS A 101 6.35 5.01 -7.49
CA HIS A 101 5.04 5.61 -7.75
C HIS A 101 4.96 7.07 -7.32
N LEU A 102 5.57 7.44 -6.17
CA LEU A 102 5.62 8.85 -5.79
C LEU A 102 6.34 9.70 -6.85
N LYS A 103 7.46 9.21 -7.38
CA LYS A 103 8.24 9.93 -8.40
C LYS A 103 7.51 9.98 -9.75
N THR A 104 6.87 8.88 -10.16
CA THR A 104 6.33 8.74 -11.53
C THR A 104 4.86 9.11 -11.66
N LEU A 105 4.04 8.92 -10.62
CA LEU A 105 2.60 9.19 -10.68
C LEU A 105 2.26 10.60 -10.25
N LEU A 106 2.88 11.15 -9.19
CA LEU A 106 2.53 12.48 -8.68
C LEU A 106 2.51 13.57 -9.77
N PRO A 107 3.49 13.66 -10.69
CA PRO A 107 3.48 14.68 -11.74
C PRO A 107 2.34 14.54 -12.75
N ARG A 108 1.70 13.37 -12.82
CA ARG A 108 0.62 13.03 -13.77
C ARG A 108 -0.78 13.17 -13.17
N LEU A 109 -0.90 13.42 -11.86
CA LEU A 109 -2.17 13.47 -11.14
C LEU A 109 -2.73 14.89 -11.11
N THR A 110 -3.36 15.32 -12.21
CA THR A 110 -4.22 16.52 -12.22
C THR A 110 -5.48 16.30 -11.36
N ASP A 111 -6.23 17.36 -11.10
CA ASP A 111 -7.47 17.27 -10.33
C ASP A 111 -8.50 16.37 -11.02
N GLU A 112 -8.64 16.48 -12.34
CA GLU A 112 -9.57 15.64 -13.13
C GLU A 112 -9.17 14.15 -13.09
N VAL A 113 -7.87 13.87 -13.17
CA VAL A 113 -7.33 12.51 -13.07
C VAL A 113 -7.57 11.95 -11.67
N ARG A 114 -7.37 12.77 -10.62
CA ARG A 114 -7.63 12.37 -9.23
C ARG A 114 -9.09 12.06 -9.01
N GLU A 115 -9.99 12.92 -9.48
CA GLU A 115 -11.44 12.71 -9.39
C GLU A 115 -11.85 11.40 -10.08
N THR A 116 -11.34 11.16 -11.29
CA THR A 116 -11.59 9.92 -12.04
C THR A 116 -11.14 8.68 -11.28
N ILE A 117 -9.91 8.69 -10.77
CA ILE A 117 -9.37 7.58 -9.98
C ILE A 117 -10.19 7.37 -8.70
N LEU A 118 -10.54 8.44 -8.00
CA LEU A 118 -11.32 8.39 -6.76
C LEU A 118 -12.72 7.85 -6.99
N ALA A 119 -13.38 8.23 -8.10
CA ALA A 119 -14.69 7.70 -8.48
C ALA A 119 -14.62 6.18 -8.67
N ILE A 120 -13.72 5.69 -9.53
CA ILE A 120 -13.54 4.25 -9.80
C ILE A 120 -13.21 3.50 -8.51
N LYS A 121 -12.25 4.01 -7.70
CA LYS A 121 -11.87 3.36 -6.43
C LYS A 121 -13.00 3.33 -5.41
N THR A 122 -13.83 4.37 -5.35
CA THR A 122 -14.98 4.43 -4.44
C THR A 122 -16.01 3.37 -4.80
N GLU A 123 -16.34 3.24 -6.09
CA GLU A 123 -17.27 2.21 -6.54
C GLU A 123 -16.72 0.80 -6.30
N LEU A 124 -15.46 0.54 -6.66
CA LEU A 124 -14.78 -0.73 -6.35
C LEU A 124 -14.81 -1.03 -4.84
N ALA A 125 -14.61 -0.02 -4.00
CA ALA A 125 -14.63 -0.19 -2.56
C ALA A 125 -16.02 -0.55 -2.03
N ALA A 126 -17.09 -0.04 -2.65
CA ALA A 126 -18.48 -0.29 -2.30
C ALA A 126 -19.00 -1.65 -2.79
N THR A 127 -18.51 -2.13 -3.94
CA THR A 127 -18.92 -3.41 -4.54
C THR A 127 -18.07 -4.60 -4.11
N ALA A 128 -16.90 -4.36 -3.51
CA ALA A 128 -16.02 -5.42 -3.04
C ALA A 128 -16.75 -6.38 -2.06
N PRO A 129 -16.71 -7.71 -2.30
CA PRO A 129 -17.26 -8.69 -1.38
C PRO A 129 -16.67 -8.53 0.02
N LYS A 130 -17.48 -8.72 1.07
CA LYS A 130 -16.98 -8.76 2.45
C LYS A 130 -15.92 -9.86 2.56
N GLY A 131 -14.66 -9.47 2.79
CA GLY A 131 -13.51 -10.39 2.90
C GLY A 131 -12.77 -10.67 1.58
N GLY A 132 -13.21 -10.11 0.45
CA GLY A 132 -12.49 -10.20 -0.82
C GLY A 132 -11.28 -9.26 -0.86
N LYS A 133 -10.21 -9.66 -1.57
CA LYS A 133 -9.11 -8.75 -1.89
C LYS A 133 -9.59 -7.76 -2.94
N PRO A 134 -9.55 -6.44 -2.69
CA PRO A 134 -9.86 -5.46 -3.71
C PRO A 134 -8.82 -5.54 -4.85
N ALA A 135 -9.19 -5.07 -6.03
CA ALA A 135 -8.23 -4.89 -7.11
C ALA A 135 -7.05 -4.00 -6.63
N PRO A 136 -5.80 -4.36 -6.96
CA PRO A 136 -4.65 -3.53 -6.61
C PRO A 136 -4.82 -2.10 -7.12
N SER A 137 -4.60 -1.10 -6.25
CA SER A 137 -4.75 0.32 -6.63
C SER A 137 -3.86 0.72 -7.80
N ALA A 138 -2.68 0.10 -7.92
CA ALA A 138 -1.76 0.32 -9.03
C ALA A 138 -2.41 0.05 -10.41
N LEU A 139 -3.28 -0.95 -10.50
CA LEU A 139 -3.99 -1.26 -11.75
C LEU A 139 -5.01 -0.18 -12.11
N VAL A 140 -5.67 0.41 -11.12
CA VAL A 140 -6.58 1.55 -11.37
C VAL A 140 -5.79 2.74 -11.88
N TYR A 141 -4.62 3.01 -11.29
CA TYR A 141 -3.77 4.11 -11.74
C TYR A 141 -3.29 3.89 -13.17
N GLU A 142 -2.83 2.69 -13.50
CA GLU A 142 -2.42 2.32 -14.86
C GLU A 142 -3.57 2.45 -15.86
N ALA A 143 -4.75 1.92 -15.54
CA ALA A 143 -5.91 2.00 -16.43
C ALA A 143 -6.29 3.46 -16.75
N VAL A 144 -6.29 4.35 -15.76
CA VAL A 144 -6.65 5.76 -15.98
C VAL A 144 -5.53 6.51 -16.69
N LEU A 145 -4.29 6.39 -16.20
CA LEU A 145 -3.17 7.19 -16.67
C LEU A 145 -2.60 6.73 -18.01
N ASP A 146 -2.56 5.42 -18.25
CA ASP A 146 -1.95 4.81 -19.43
C ASP A 146 -3.02 4.24 -20.38
N GLY A 147 -4.14 3.73 -19.84
CA GLY A 147 -5.25 3.18 -20.62
C GLY A 147 -6.33 4.19 -21.04
N GLY A 148 -6.31 5.42 -20.51
CA GLY A 148 -7.33 6.45 -20.79
C GLY A 148 -8.72 6.09 -20.27
N ILE A 149 -8.82 5.15 -19.33
CA ILE A 149 -10.08 4.67 -18.76
C ILE A 149 -10.62 5.69 -17.77
N ASN A 150 -11.93 5.96 -17.83
CA ASN A 150 -12.58 6.96 -16.96
C ASN A 150 -13.88 6.48 -16.30
N THR A 151 -14.20 5.19 -16.40
CA THR A 151 -15.39 4.60 -15.76
C THR A 151 -15.05 3.25 -15.13
N LEU A 152 -15.85 2.82 -14.15
CA LEU A 152 -15.73 1.49 -13.56
C LEU A 152 -15.88 0.38 -14.61
N ALA A 153 -16.91 0.46 -15.47
CA ALA A 153 -17.14 -0.53 -16.52
C ALA A 153 -15.95 -0.61 -17.50
N GLY A 154 -15.37 0.54 -17.86
CA GLY A 154 -14.16 0.57 -18.67
C GLY A 154 -12.95 -0.05 -17.96
N PHE A 155 -12.84 0.11 -16.64
CA PHE A 155 -11.78 -0.51 -15.84
C PHE A 155 -11.93 -2.03 -15.78
N GLU A 156 -13.15 -2.54 -15.59
CA GLU A 156 -13.44 -3.97 -15.58
C GLU A 156 -13.16 -4.62 -16.94
N ASP A 157 -13.58 -3.99 -18.04
CA ASP A 157 -13.28 -4.45 -19.40
C ASP A 157 -11.77 -4.43 -19.67
N TRP A 158 -11.09 -3.33 -19.30
CA TRP A 158 -9.64 -3.21 -19.41
C TRP A 158 -8.91 -4.31 -18.63
N LEU A 159 -9.36 -4.60 -17.41
CA LEU A 159 -8.78 -5.64 -16.56
C LEU A 159 -8.99 -7.04 -17.17
N SER A 160 -10.17 -7.31 -17.75
CA SER A 160 -10.48 -8.62 -18.35
C SER A 160 -9.68 -8.95 -19.61
N ARG A 161 -9.16 -7.92 -20.31
CA ARG A 161 -8.37 -8.05 -21.53
C ARG A 161 -6.86 -8.13 -21.29
N ARG A 162 -6.42 -8.00 -20.04
CA ARG A 162 -5.00 -8.12 -19.70
C ARG A 162 -4.56 -9.60 -19.75
N PRO A 163 -3.35 -9.88 -20.24
CA PRO A 163 -2.79 -11.24 -20.24
C PRO A 163 -2.60 -11.79 -18.82
#